data_AF-A0A9X4R2K7-F1
#
_entry.id   AF-A0A9X4R2K7-F1
#
_cell.length_a   1.000
_cell.length_b   1.000
_cell.length_c   1.000
_cell.angle_alpha   90.00
_cell.angle_beta   90.00
_cell.angle_gamma   90.00
#
_symmetry.space_group_name_H-M   'P 1'
#
loop_
_entity.id
_entity.type
_entity.pdbx_description
1 polymer ?
#
loop_
_entity_poly.entity_id
_entity_poly.type
_entity_poly.pdbx_seq_one_letter_code
_entity_poly.pdbx_strand_id
1 'polypeptide(L)'
;MKKLLLATTISGTLLLGACGNTSSSEDKSSNLEPEKQEEIYKKETKKLGQVLLEDSEDGDVTKESTGKLQKSIDRYESKTKNLDDVETEIGDHALRIAKTAESMSKRMNDLEKFKKDNPDKEKSYDLAAVDAAIHTGYTLDSINSDYEQLDIAYKNEYLGKKANEEITDILSLFPAYELEEMVDGYGVLVIEYDEDLNNEQLKVLSNTEYREELKEAMITEEPDTSKNDYNESVNMFNKFAPEFLHYKEVDKLVSSTEDSNMMSIRNAVVSANTDAGVDSYEDAEEEVEEDIDSVEEGTEEETSDEEYDTGGWSAESYNELVDEYNSLTDGEKMDHVDDDVLDIEYEQLEERVAKLEAE
;
A
#
# COMPACT_ATOMS: atom_id res chain seq x y z
N MET A 1 15.23 -16.48 -1.37
CA MET A 1 14.65 -15.49 -0.44
C MET A 1 14.45 -16.15 0.92
N LYS A 2 15.23 -15.74 1.94
CA LYS A 2 15.18 -16.26 3.32
C LYS A 2 15.32 -15.09 4.29
N LYS A 3 14.38 -14.15 4.25
CA LYS A 3 14.31 -13.04 5.22
C LYS A 3 12.88 -12.50 5.31
N LEU A 4 11.91 -13.36 5.59
CA LEU A 4 10.66 -12.96 6.24
C LEU A 4 9.96 -14.25 6.63
N LEU A 5 10.11 -14.64 7.90
CA LEU A 5 9.39 -15.69 8.63
C LEU A 5 10.34 -16.21 9.70
N LEU A 6 10.23 -15.69 10.91
CA LEU A 6 10.75 -16.38 12.07
C LEU A 6 9.93 -16.06 13.32
N ALA A 7 8.94 -16.94 13.52
CA ALA A 7 8.40 -17.42 14.77
C ALA A 7 9.13 -17.00 16.05
N THR A 8 8.38 -16.48 17.03
CA THR A 8 8.77 -16.62 18.43
C THR A 8 7.62 -17.00 19.35
N THR A 9 7.83 -18.11 20.04
CA THR A 9 7.11 -18.47 21.27
C THR A 9 7.81 -17.81 22.46
N ILE A 10 7.05 -17.25 23.41
CA ILE A 10 7.06 -17.59 24.87
C ILE A 10 6.40 -16.50 25.75
N SER A 11 5.58 -17.00 26.68
CA SER A 11 5.11 -16.50 27.99
C SER A 11 4.80 -15.03 28.22
N GLY A 12 3.51 -14.78 28.48
CA GLY A 12 2.99 -13.50 28.90
C GLY A 12 3.35 -13.07 30.32
N THR A 13 3.25 -11.77 30.54
CA THR A 13 2.64 -11.20 31.74
C THR A 13 2.03 -9.86 31.35
N LEU A 14 0.70 -9.77 31.47
CA LEU A 14 -0.08 -8.54 31.35
C LEU A 14 0.23 -7.63 32.54
N LEU A 15 0.57 -6.37 32.27
CA LEU A 15 0.29 -5.26 33.18
C LEU A 15 -0.23 -4.08 32.35
N LEU A 16 -1.56 -3.93 32.39
CA LEU A 16 -2.27 -2.71 32.03
C LEU A 16 -1.92 -1.61 33.04
N GLY A 17 -1.68 -0.41 32.54
CA GLY A 17 -1.54 0.80 33.34
C GLY A 17 -1.87 2.03 32.49
N ALA A 18 -3.15 2.35 32.42
CA ALA A 18 -3.67 3.59 31.86
C ALA A 18 -3.11 4.83 32.59
N CYS A 19 -2.93 5.94 31.86
CA CYS A 19 -3.40 7.27 32.26
C CYS A 19 -3.19 8.25 31.11
N GLY A 20 -4.29 8.62 30.44
CA GLY A 20 -4.38 9.89 29.76
C GLY A 20 -4.40 11.03 30.77
N ASN A 21 -3.81 12.16 30.39
CA ASN A 21 -4.13 13.44 31.01
C ASN A 21 -3.97 14.54 29.96
N THR A 22 -5.11 14.97 29.42
CA THR A 22 -5.23 16.15 28.58
C THR A 22 -5.08 17.40 29.43
N SER A 23 -4.08 18.23 29.11
CA SER A 23 -4.02 19.61 29.56
C SER A 23 -3.78 20.51 28.36
N SER A 24 -4.74 21.40 28.10
CA SER A 24 -4.66 22.44 27.08
C SER A 24 -3.33 23.21 27.18
N SER A 25 -2.48 23.14 26.16
CA SER A 25 -1.31 24.00 26.05
C SER A 25 -1.63 25.15 25.10
N GLU A 26 -1.66 26.37 25.64
CA GLU A 26 -1.42 27.57 24.85
C GLU A 26 -0.03 27.43 24.20
N ASP A 27 0.01 27.47 22.87
CA ASP A 27 1.25 27.41 22.09
C ASP A 27 2.12 28.63 22.39
N LYS A 28 3.19 28.41 23.14
CA LYS A 28 4.23 29.41 23.40
C LYS A 28 5.40 29.14 22.46
N SER A 29 5.47 29.95 21.39
CA SER A 29 6.65 30.14 20.54
C SER A 29 7.94 30.25 21.37
N SER A 30 9.06 29.69 20.89
CA SER A 30 10.30 29.72 21.65
C SER A 30 10.90 31.13 21.70
N ASN A 31 11.34 31.57 22.89
CA ASN A 31 12.12 32.81 23.05
C ASN A 31 13.62 32.60 22.75
N LEU A 32 13.98 31.58 21.95
CA LEU A 32 15.37 31.24 21.65
C LEU A 32 15.82 31.91 20.35
N GLU A 33 17.09 32.32 20.30
CA GLU A 33 17.71 32.78 19.06
C GLU A 33 17.72 31.66 18.00
N PRO A 34 17.55 31.97 16.70
CA PRO A 34 17.46 30.96 15.63
C PRO A 34 18.59 29.93 15.64
N GLU A 35 19.84 30.36 15.84
CA GLU A 35 21.01 29.46 15.90
C GLU A 35 20.89 28.40 17.01
N LYS A 36 20.24 28.73 18.14
CA LYS A 36 20.03 27.79 19.24
C LYS A 36 18.85 26.86 18.97
N GLN A 37 17.82 27.35 18.29
CA GLN A 37 16.72 26.49 17.85
C GLN A 37 17.27 25.42 16.89
N GLU A 38 18.08 25.84 15.93
CA GLU A 38 18.74 24.98 14.95
C GLU A 38 19.66 23.93 15.62
N GLU A 39 20.45 24.32 16.62
CA GLU A 39 21.29 23.38 17.38
C GLU A 39 20.44 22.31 18.12
N ILE A 40 19.34 22.72 18.74
CA ILE A 40 18.41 21.80 19.41
C ILE A 40 17.81 20.86 18.37
N TYR A 41 17.29 21.41 17.27
CA TYR A 41 16.65 20.66 16.22
C TYR A 41 17.59 19.58 15.63
N LYS A 42 18.78 19.96 15.15
CA LYS A 42 19.80 19.01 14.66
C LYS A 42 20.12 17.92 15.67
N LYS A 43 20.29 18.29 16.93
CA LYS A 43 20.61 17.34 18.00
C LYS A 43 19.49 16.33 18.23
N GLU A 44 18.25 16.75 18.16
CA GLU A 44 17.10 15.89 18.39
C GLU A 44 16.78 15.04 17.16
N THR A 45 16.87 15.59 15.95
CA THR A 45 16.81 14.83 14.68
C THR A 45 17.86 13.72 14.63
N LYS A 46 19.12 14.04 14.98
CA LYS A 46 20.19 13.04 15.05
C LYS A 46 19.89 11.90 16.00
N LYS A 47 19.30 12.19 17.16
CA LYS A 47 18.97 11.15 18.15
C LYS A 47 17.81 10.28 17.70
N LEU A 48 16.83 10.86 16.99
CA LEU A 48 15.75 10.10 16.40
C LEU A 48 16.30 9.11 15.37
N GLY A 49 17.14 9.58 14.44
CA GLY A 49 17.81 8.71 13.47
C GLY A 49 18.72 7.64 14.11
N GLN A 50 19.30 7.92 15.28
CA GLN A 50 20.08 6.92 16.03
C GLN A 50 19.25 5.79 16.61
N VAL A 51 17.98 6.02 16.96
CA VAL A 51 17.12 4.94 17.47
C VAL A 51 16.68 4.02 16.33
N LEU A 52 16.44 4.57 15.14
CA LEU A 52 16.15 3.78 13.93
C LEU A 52 17.32 2.83 13.57
N LEU A 53 18.56 3.19 13.88
CA LEU A 53 19.75 2.33 13.75
C LEU A 53 19.80 1.15 14.73
N GLU A 54 19.35 1.35 15.96
CA GLU A 54 19.48 0.33 17.01
C GLU A 54 18.46 -0.79 16.84
N ASP A 55 17.32 -0.50 16.21
CA ASP A 55 16.25 -1.47 15.98
C ASP A 55 16.50 -2.36 14.75
N SER A 56 17.40 -1.99 13.82
CA SER A 56 17.71 -2.78 12.63
C SER A 56 18.80 -3.84 12.83
N GLU A 57 19.72 -3.64 13.77
CA GLU A 57 20.86 -4.55 14.01
C GLU A 57 20.47 -5.84 14.76
N ASP A 58 19.38 -5.82 15.57
CA ASP A 58 18.99 -6.95 16.42
C ASP A 58 17.88 -7.85 15.85
N GLY A 59 17.22 -7.46 14.74
CA GLY A 59 16.30 -8.30 13.95
C GLY A 59 15.03 -8.82 14.66
N ASP A 60 14.93 -8.70 15.99
CA ASP A 60 13.77 -9.06 16.80
C ASP A 60 13.01 -7.77 17.17
N VAL A 61 11.81 -7.59 16.60
CA VAL A 61 10.87 -6.55 17.04
C VAL A 61 10.32 -6.93 18.41
N THR A 62 10.98 -6.48 19.47
CA THR A 62 10.54 -6.72 20.84
C THR A 62 9.68 -5.57 21.37
N LYS A 63 8.85 -5.85 22.38
CA LYS A 63 8.17 -4.77 23.14
C LYS A 63 9.15 -3.74 23.72
N GLU A 64 10.40 -4.13 23.94
CA GLU A 64 11.43 -3.24 24.45
C GLU A 64 11.92 -2.26 23.36
N SER A 65 12.13 -2.71 22.12
CA SER A 65 12.48 -1.82 21.00
C SER A 65 11.33 -0.87 20.66
N THR A 66 10.10 -1.35 20.54
CA THR A 66 8.92 -0.48 20.32
C THR A 66 8.79 0.59 21.41
N GLY A 67 9.03 0.22 22.68
CA GLY A 67 8.98 1.16 23.80
C GLY A 67 10.14 2.18 23.84
N LYS A 68 11.28 1.89 23.19
CA LYS A 68 12.37 2.85 23.00
C LYS A 68 12.05 3.82 21.87
N LEU A 69 11.54 3.31 20.75
CA LEU A 69 11.12 4.10 19.59
C LEU A 69 10.05 5.12 19.97
N GLN A 70 8.96 4.71 20.63
CA GLN A 70 7.91 5.62 21.13
C GLN A 70 8.51 6.78 21.95
N LYS A 71 9.38 6.46 22.90
CA LYS A 71 10.00 7.48 23.77
C LYS A 71 10.88 8.44 22.98
N SER A 72 11.50 7.97 21.90
CA SER A 72 12.30 8.80 21.00
C SER A 72 11.42 9.76 20.22
N ILE A 73 10.30 9.27 19.68
CA ILE A 73 9.26 10.04 18.99
C ILE A 73 8.70 11.13 19.91
N ASP A 74 8.19 10.76 21.09
CA ASP A 74 7.63 11.70 22.07
C ASP A 74 8.64 12.79 22.47
N ARG A 75 9.90 12.38 22.60
CA ARG A 75 11.00 13.27 22.96
C ARG A 75 11.33 14.22 21.83
N TYR A 76 11.37 13.74 20.58
CA TYR A 76 11.58 14.58 19.41
C TYR A 76 10.49 15.65 19.34
N GLU A 77 9.21 15.24 19.26
CA GLU A 77 8.07 16.14 19.13
C GLU A 77 8.02 17.15 20.27
N SER A 78 8.18 16.71 21.53
CA SER A 78 8.15 17.62 22.68
C SER A 78 9.29 18.64 22.70
N LYS A 79 10.42 18.35 22.06
CA LYS A 79 11.58 19.24 22.00
C LYS A 79 11.60 20.14 20.77
N THR A 80 10.94 19.74 19.69
CA THR A 80 10.94 20.47 18.41
C THR A 80 9.67 21.27 18.15
N LYS A 81 8.53 20.93 18.77
CA LYS A 81 7.21 21.53 18.47
C LYS A 81 7.07 23.06 18.53
N ASN A 82 7.98 23.76 19.19
CA ASN A 82 7.94 25.24 19.33
C ASN A 82 9.19 25.90 18.73
N LEU A 83 9.95 25.17 17.92
CA LEU A 83 11.10 25.71 17.20
C LEU A 83 10.59 26.28 15.87
N ASP A 84 10.30 27.58 15.85
CA ASP A 84 9.61 28.23 14.73
C ASP A 84 10.59 28.71 13.63
N ASP A 85 11.89 28.78 13.93
CA ASP A 85 12.94 29.32 13.05
C ASP A 85 13.94 28.23 12.59
N VAL A 86 13.46 27.02 12.27
CA VAL A 86 14.30 25.90 11.81
C VAL A 86 13.74 25.27 10.53
N GLU A 87 14.62 24.68 9.72
CA GLU A 87 14.22 23.91 8.54
C GLU A 87 13.87 22.48 8.96
N THR A 88 12.57 22.14 8.92
CA THR A 88 12.06 20.91 9.53
C THR A 88 12.13 19.69 8.61
N GLU A 89 12.46 19.89 7.33
CA GLU A 89 12.36 18.86 6.30
C GLU A 89 13.00 17.50 6.69
N ILE A 90 14.29 17.47 7.05
CA ILE A 90 14.98 16.20 7.36
C ILE A 90 14.40 15.48 8.58
N GLY A 91 14.03 16.23 9.60
CA GLY A 91 13.50 15.68 10.84
C GLY A 91 12.05 15.26 10.71
N ASP A 92 11.26 15.94 9.88
CA ASP A 92 9.89 15.55 9.54
C ASP A 92 9.89 14.20 8.80
N HIS A 93 10.79 14.00 7.84
CA HIS A 93 10.97 12.69 7.19
C HIS A 93 11.37 11.62 8.21
N ALA A 94 12.38 11.88 9.05
CA ALA A 94 12.80 10.93 10.08
C ALA A 94 11.68 10.61 11.09
N LEU A 95 10.84 11.59 11.42
CA LEU A 95 9.67 11.41 12.29
C LEU A 95 8.60 10.55 11.63
N ARG A 96 8.27 10.80 10.36
CA ARG A 96 7.31 9.98 9.59
C ARG A 96 7.76 8.53 9.53
N ILE A 97 9.03 8.28 9.21
CA ILE A 97 9.60 6.92 9.18
C ILE A 97 9.52 6.25 10.55
N ALA A 98 9.88 6.98 11.61
CA ALA A 98 9.81 6.45 12.97
C ALA A 98 8.37 6.10 13.38
N LYS A 99 7.38 6.95 13.04
CA LYS A 99 5.96 6.67 13.29
C LYS A 99 5.49 5.45 12.51
N THR A 100 5.83 5.34 11.23
CA THR A 100 5.50 4.18 10.39
C THR A 100 6.09 2.87 10.97
N ALA A 101 7.38 2.88 11.32
CA ALA A 101 8.05 1.72 11.93
C ALA A 101 7.43 1.34 13.29
N GLU A 102 7.05 2.34 14.09
CA GLU A 102 6.37 2.12 15.36
C GLU A 102 4.98 1.50 15.17
N SER A 103 4.14 2.06 14.31
CA SER A 103 2.80 1.55 14.03
C SER A 103 2.89 0.12 13.50
N MET A 104 3.79 -0.16 12.57
CA MET A 104 4.00 -1.52 12.04
C MET A 104 4.42 -2.48 13.16
N SER A 105 5.36 -2.06 14.02
CA SER A 105 5.80 -2.87 15.16
C SER A 105 4.66 -3.18 16.14
N LYS A 106 3.82 -2.19 16.47
CA LYS A 106 2.63 -2.38 17.32
C LYS A 106 1.66 -3.36 16.65
N ARG A 107 1.42 -3.17 15.35
CA ARG A 107 0.47 -3.99 14.60
C ARG A 107 0.90 -5.45 14.52
N MET A 108 2.17 -5.70 14.17
CA MET A 108 2.72 -7.05 14.11
C MET A 108 2.70 -7.75 15.48
N ASN A 109 2.94 -7.02 16.57
CA ASN A 109 2.80 -7.57 17.93
C ASN A 109 1.36 -8.02 18.24
N ASP A 110 0.36 -7.26 17.80
CA ASP A 110 -1.05 -7.60 18.00
C ASP A 110 -1.47 -8.80 17.14
N LEU A 111 -1.02 -8.86 15.89
CA LEU A 111 -1.25 -9.97 14.98
C LEU A 111 -0.56 -11.26 15.46
N GLU A 112 0.69 -11.20 15.92
CA GLU A 112 1.40 -12.36 16.47
C GLU A 112 0.69 -12.92 17.71
N LYS A 113 0.15 -12.03 18.55
CA LYS A 113 -0.69 -12.46 19.67
C LYS A 113 -1.96 -13.15 19.16
N PHE A 114 -2.61 -12.60 18.14
CA PHE A 114 -3.77 -13.24 17.51
C PHE A 114 -3.44 -14.64 16.99
N LYS A 115 -2.34 -14.80 16.23
CA LYS A 115 -1.88 -16.09 15.68
C LYS A 115 -1.67 -17.12 16.78
N LYS A 116 -1.05 -16.71 17.88
CA LYS A 116 -0.82 -17.58 19.04
C LYS A 116 -2.10 -18.02 19.73
N ASP A 117 -3.06 -17.10 19.85
CA ASP A 117 -4.34 -17.36 20.53
C ASP A 117 -5.33 -18.13 19.62
N ASN A 118 -5.13 -18.10 18.29
CA ASN A 118 -6.00 -18.71 17.27
C ASN A 118 -5.17 -19.49 16.22
N PRO A 119 -4.53 -20.62 16.58
CA PRO A 119 -3.61 -21.34 15.70
C PRO A 119 -4.27 -21.97 14.46
N ASP A 120 -5.60 -22.04 14.43
CA ASP A 120 -6.43 -22.52 13.32
C ASP A 120 -6.90 -21.40 12.38
N LYS A 121 -6.43 -20.16 12.59
CA LYS A 121 -6.77 -18.97 11.81
C LYS A 121 -5.54 -18.37 11.11
N GLU A 122 -4.72 -19.24 10.54
CA GLU A 122 -3.46 -18.86 9.92
C GLU A 122 -3.69 -17.99 8.68
N LYS A 123 -4.66 -18.32 7.82
CA LYS A 123 -4.94 -17.49 6.63
C LYS A 123 -5.39 -16.08 7.02
N SER A 124 -6.20 -15.97 8.08
CA SER A 124 -6.65 -14.66 8.58
C SER A 124 -5.50 -13.80 9.09
N TYR A 125 -4.58 -14.41 9.83
CA TYR A 125 -3.37 -13.74 10.29
C TYR A 125 -2.50 -13.31 9.11
N ASP A 126 -2.18 -14.24 8.19
CA ASP A 126 -1.28 -13.98 7.08
C ASP A 126 -1.86 -12.88 6.17
N LEU A 127 -3.17 -12.93 5.89
CA LEU A 127 -3.85 -11.92 5.09
C LEU A 127 -3.85 -10.54 5.76
N ALA A 128 -4.13 -10.46 7.06
CA ALA A 128 -4.04 -9.19 7.81
C ALA A 128 -2.60 -8.66 7.90
N ALA A 129 -1.61 -9.54 7.94
CA ALA A 129 -0.19 -9.17 7.99
C ALA A 129 0.32 -8.64 6.65
N VAL A 130 -0.08 -9.28 5.53
CA VAL A 130 0.24 -8.82 4.17
C VAL A 130 -0.41 -7.47 3.90
N ASP A 131 -1.69 -7.29 4.26
CA ASP A 131 -2.37 -5.99 4.15
C ASP A 131 -1.63 -4.89 4.90
N ALA A 132 -1.20 -5.17 6.14
CA ALA A 132 -0.41 -4.22 6.92
C ALA A 132 0.94 -3.92 6.27
N ALA A 133 1.62 -4.93 5.69
CA ALA A 133 2.88 -4.75 4.99
C ALA A 133 2.73 -3.87 3.73
N ILE A 134 1.69 -4.10 2.91
CA ILE A 134 1.39 -3.30 1.71
C ILE A 134 1.24 -1.83 2.07
N HIS A 135 0.40 -1.51 3.06
CA HIS A 135 0.20 -0.11 3.46
C HIS A 135 1.45 0.53 4.06
N THR A 136 2.27 -0.26 4.76
CA THR A 136 3.59 0.19 5.23
C THR A 136 4.49 0.53 4.05
N GLY A 137 4.53 -0.35 3.05
CA GLY A 137 5.27 -0.16 1.80
C GLY A 137 4.87 1.12 1.09
N TYR A 138 3.58 1.33 0.81
CA TYR A 138 3.10 2.57 0.17
C TYR A 138 3.47 3.83 0.97
N THR A 139 3.39 3.76 2.29
CA THR A 139 3.76 4.90 3.14
C THR A 139 5.25 5.19 3.04
N LEU A 140 6.11 4.17 3.13
CA LEU A 140 7.56 4.33 3.02
C LEU A 140 7.98 4.79 1.63
N ASP A 141 7.36 4.27 0.57
CA ASP A 141 7.62 4.67 -0.81
C ASP A 141 7.27 6.15 -1.05
N SER A 142 6.13 6.62 -0.51
CA SER A 142 5.77 8.05 -0.56
C SER A 142 6.80 8.93 0.14
N ILE A 143 7.34 8.48 1.27
CA ILE A 143 8.38 9.20 2.01
C ILE A 143 9.71 9.15 1.23
N ASN A 144 10.03 8.02 0.62
CA ASN A 144 11.26 7.81 -0.12
C ASN A 144 11.36 8.74 -1.32
N SER A 145 10.25 8.87 -2.07
CA SER A 145 10.16 9.72 -3.27
C SER A 145 10.58 11.16 -2.99
N ASP A 146 10.22 11.72 -1.84
CA ASP A 146 10.65 13.06 -1.41
C ASP A 146 12.04 13.04 -0.77
N TYR A 147 12.31 12.06 0.10
CA TYR A 147 13.57 11.98 0.83
C TYR A 147 14.78 11.84 -0.09
N GLU A 148 14.68 11.06 -1.16
CA GLU A 148 15.76 10.83 -2.12
C GLU A 148 16.21 12.12 -2.83
N GLN A 149 15.28 13.05 -3.08
CA GLN A 149 15.54 14.32 -3.76
C GLN A 149 16.44 15.27 -2.94
N LEU A 150 16.52 15.05 -1.62
CA LEU A 150 17.31 15.90 -0.73
C LEU A 150 18.82 15.71 -0.94
N ASP A 151 19.59 16.77 -0.71
CA ASP A 151 21.05 16.71 -0.82
C ASP A 151 21.66 15.78 0.26
N ILE A 152 22.61 14.94 -0.14
CA ILE A 152 23.22 13.96 0.76
C ILE A 152 24.07 14.62 1.86
N ALA A 153 24.74 15.76 1.59
CA ALA A 153 25.50 16.47 2.60
C ALA A 153 24.55 17.10 3.62
N TYR A 154 23.40 17.61 3.16
CA TYR A 154 22.32 18.11 4.00
C TYR A 154 21.76 17.00 4.92
N LYS A 155 21.37 15.84 4.37
CA LYS A 155 20.95 14.66 5.16
C LYS A 155 21.99 14.27 6.21
N ASN A 156 23.26 14.18 5.82
CA ASN A 156 24.35 13.82 6.70
C ASN A 156 24.64 14.85 7.81
N GLU A 157 24.34 16.13 7.58
CA GLU A 157 24.53 17.17 8.60
C GLU A 157 23.56 16.99 9.78
N TYR A 158 22.29 16.68 9.49
CA TYR A 158 21.23 16.56 10.50
C TYR A 158 21.20 15.19 11.16
N LEU A 159 21.35 14.12 10.37
CA LEU A 159 21.25 12.74 10.88
C LEU A 159 22.61 12.15 11.25
N GLY A 160 23.67 12.61 10.60
CA GLY A 160 24.95 11.90 10.57
C GLY A 160 24.92 10.74 9.57
N LYS A 161 26.10 10.40 9.03
CA LYS A 161 26.24 9.45 7.93
C LYS A 161 25.58 8.08 8.18
N LYS A 162 25.85 7.45 9.33
CA LYS A 162 25.32 6.12 9.64
C LYS A 162 23.78 6.11 9.70
N ALA A 163 23.18 7.10 10.36
CA ALA A 163 21.73 7.16 10.51
C ALA A 163 21.02 7.48 9.18
N ASN A 164 21.65 8.30 8.33
CA ASN A 164 21.18 8.53 6.97
C ASN A 164 21.20 7.25 6.13
N GLU A 165 22.31 6.49 6.16
CA GLU A 165 22.42 5.20 5.45
C GLU A 165 21.30 4.24 5.87
N GLU A 166 21.02 4.13 7.16
CA GLU A 166 19.95 3.25 7.66
C GLU A 166 18.55 3.72 7.27
N ILE A 167 18.30 5.03 7.30
CA ILE A 167 17.02 5.57 6.82
C ILE A 167 16.83 5.23 5.35
N THR A 168 17.87 5.36 4.51
CA THR A 168 17.82 4.92 3.11
C THR A 168 17.54 3.41 3.01
N ASP A 169 18.17 2.59 3.84
CA ASP A 169 17.93 1.13 3.83
C ASP A 169 16.49 0.79 4.24
N ILE A 170 15.92 1.45 5.26
CA ILE A 170 14.52 1.29 5.69
C ILE A 170 13.55 1.68 4.57
N LEU A 171 13.80 2.82 3.92
CA LEU A 171 12.98 3.30 2.81
C LEU A 171 13.07 2.38 1.58
N SER A 172 14.18 1.66 1.45
CA SER A 172 14.40 0.68 0.37
C SER A 172 13.89 -0.72 0.70
N LEU A 173 13.19 -0.94 1.83
CA LEU A 173 12.68 -2.26 2.23
C LEU A 173 11.58 -2.78 1.30
N PHE A 174 10.84 -1.88 0.66
CA PHE A 174 9.77 -2.20 -0.28
C PHE A 174 10.00 -1.42 -1.56
N PRO A 175 10.98 -1.81 -2.40
CA PRO A 175 11.14 -1.16 -3.68
C PRO A 175 9.86 -1.36 -4.51
N ALA A 176 9.48 -0.37 -5.32
CA ALA A 176 8.19 -0.32 -6.00
C ALA A 176 7.80 -1.64 -6.71
N TYR A 177 8.75 -2.29 -7.41
CA TYR A 177 8.49 -3.55 -8.09
C TYR A 177 8.14 -4.72 -7.15
N GLU A 178 8.74 -4.78 -5.94
CA GLU A 178 8.38 -5.81 -4.94
C GLU A 178 7.03 -5.50 -4.29
N LEU A 179 6.67 -4.22 -4.20
CA LEU A 179 5.38 -3.79 -3.69
C LEU A 179 4.26 -4.17 -4.66
N GLU A 180 4.45 -4.00 -5.97
CA GLU A 180 3.52 -4.45 -7.01
C GLU A 180 3.32 -5.97 -6.96
N GLU A 181 4.41 -6.77 -6.96
CA GLU A 181 4.32 -8.23 -6.85
C GLU A 181 3.61 -8.68 -5.56
N MET A 182 3.86 -7.99 -4.44
CA MET A 182 3.18 -8.26 -3.18
C MET A 182 1.68 -7.93 -3.24
N VAL A 183 1.30 -6.87 -3.95
CA VAL A 183 -0.10 -6.46 -4.13
C VAL A 183 -0.86 -7.44 -5.03
N ASP A 184 -0.24 -7.92 -6.11
CA ASP A 184 -0.83 -8.96 -6.97
C ASP A 184 -1.07 -10.25 -6.18
N GLY A 185 -0.07 -10.71 -5.43
CA GLY A 185 -0.19 -11.87 -4.56
C GLY A 185 -1.26 -11.68 -3.46
N TYR A 186 -1.43 -10.45 -2.96
CA TYR A 186 -2.49 -10.12 -2.00
C TYR A 186 -3.88 -10.26 -2.59
N GLY A 187 -4.07 -9.92 -3.87
CA GLY A 187 -5.32 -10.16 -4.59
C GLY A 187 -5.77 -11.63 -4.52
N VAL A 188 -4.85 -12.55 -4.82
CA VAL A 188 -5.10 -14.00 -4.73
C VAL A 188 -5.46 -14.43 -3.31
N LEU A 189 -4.71 -13.96 -2.30
CA LEU A 189 -4.98 -14.29 -0.91
C LEU A 189 -6.35 -13.81 -0.43
N VAL A 190 -6.83 -12.67 -0.94
CA VAL A 190 -8.18 -12.17 -0.65
C VAL A 190 -9.25 -13.08 -1.24
N ILE A 191 -9.09 -13.51 -2.49
CA ILE A 191 -10.09 -14.36 -3.18
C ILE A 191 -10.14 -15.78 -2.62
N GLU A 192 -8.98 -16.34 -2.24
CA GLU A 192 -8.89 -17.70 -1.67
C GLU A 192 -9.25 -17.77 -0.17
N TYR A 193 -9.59 -16.63 0.44
CA TYR A 193 -9.90 -16.56 1.87
C TYR A 193 -11.25 -17.20 2.20
N ASP A 194 -11.23 -18.20 3.09
CA ASP A 194 -12.38 -19.04 3.42
C ASP A 194 -12.57 -19.30 4.92
N GLU A 195 -11.85 -18.58 5.80
CA GLU A 195 -11.93 -18.81 7.24
C GLU A 195 -13.11 -18.08 7.89
N ASP A 196 -13.91 -18.83 8.68
CA ASP A 196 -14.95 -18.23 9.51
C ASP A 196 -14.37 -17.49 10.71
N LEU A 197 -14.77 -16.24 10.91
CA LEU A 197 -14.35 -15.41 12.04
C LEU A 197 -15.54 -14.98 12.90
N ASN A 198 -15.33 -14.92 14.20
CA ASN A 198 -16.27 -14.27 15.11
C ASN A 198 -15.99 -12.76 15.21
N ASN A 199 -16.94 -12.01 15.76
CA ASN A 199 -16.85 -10.54 15.88
C ASN A 199 -15.61 -10.03 16.65
N GLU A 200 -15.12 -10.79 17.64
CA GLU A 200 -13.91 -10.42 18.37
C GLU A 200 -12.67 -10.58 17.48
N GLN A 201 -12.60 -11.67 16.73
CA GLN A 201 -11.51 -11.92 15.79
C GLN A 201 -11.49 -10.90 14.64
N LEU A 202 -12.66 -10.60 14.05
CA LEU A 202 -12.80 -9.55 13.02
C LEU A 202 -12.25 -8.21 13.51
N LYS A 203 -12.57 -7.84 14.75
CA LYS A 203 -12.10 -6.58 15.34
C LYS A 203 -10.58 -6.54 15.52
N VAL A 204 -9.97 -7.65 15.95
CA VAL A 204 -8.51 -7.72 16.15
C VAL A 204 -7.76 -7.71 14.83
N LEU A 205 -8.30 -8.40 13.81
CA LEU A 205 -7.69 -8.49 12.48
C LEU A 205 -7.88 -7.25 11.62
N SER A 206 -8.84 -6.38 11.98
CA SER A 206 -9.06 -5.15 11.23
C SER A 206 -7.84 -4.22 11.25
N ASN A 207 -7.46 -3.76 10.06
CA ASN A 207 -6.37 -2.79 9.87
C ASN A 207 -6.88 -1.35 9.74
N THR A 208 -8.17 -1.07 9.98
CA THR A 208 -8.70 0.29 9.78
C THR A 208 -7.96 1.35 10.58
N GLU A 209 -7.78 1.16 11.89
CA GLU A 209 -7.05 2.15 12.72
C GLU A 209 -5.58 2.25 12.29
N TYR A 210 -4.97 1.13 11.92
CA TYR A 210 -3.59 1.09 11.42
C TYR A 210 -3.41 1.88 10.11
N ARG A 211 -4.31 1.71 9.14
CA ARG A 211 -4.27 2.43 7.86
C ARG A 211 -4.43 3.94 8.05
N GLU A 212 -5.27 4.38 9.00
CA GLU A 212 -5.42 5.80 9.33
C GLU A 212 -4.14 6.39 9.96
N GLU A 213 -3.47 5.65 10.86
CA GLU A 213 -2.17 6.07 11.40
C GLU A 213 -1.11 6.25 10.31
N LEU A 214 -1.07 5.31 9.35
CA LEU A 214 -0.15 5.37 8.22
C LEU A 214 -0.47 6.52 7.25
N LYS A 215 -1.75 6.78 7.00
CA LYS A 215 -2.21 7.91 6.19
C LYS A 215 -1.72 9.26 6.73
N GLU A 216 -1.66 9.43 8.05
CA GLU A 216 -1.11 10.64 8.67
C GLU A 216 0.42 10.79 8.44
N ALA A 217 1.14 9.67 8.31
CA ALA A 217 2.58 9.65 8.07
C ALA A 217 2.95 9.74 6.58
N MET A 218 2.05 9.35 5.69
CA MET A 218 2.22 9.39 4.24
C MET A 218 2.44 10.82 3.74
N ILE A 219 3.27 10.96 2.71
CA ILE A 219 3.42 12.23 1.99
C ILE A 219 2.48 12.20 0.79
N THR A 220 1.57 13.18 0.74
CA THR A 220 0.54 13.27 -0.29
C THR A 220 0.40 14.71 -0.76
N GLU A 221 0.07 14.86 -2.03
CA GLU A 221 -0.35 16.10 -2.65
C GLU A 221 -1.72 16.58 -2.14
N GLU A 222 -2.11 17.79 -2.53
CA GLU A 222 -3.42 18.32 -2.19
C GLU A 222 -4.53 17.42 -2.77
N PRO A 223 -5.57 17.08 -1.98
CA PRO A 223 -6.65 16.23 -2.48
C PRO A 223 -7.37 16.80 -3.70
N ASP A 224 -7.35 16.05 -4.80
CA ASP A 224 -7.92 16.43 -6.09
C ASP A 224 -8.84 15.35 -6.70
N THR A 225 -8.75 14.10 -6.24
CA THR A 225 -9.59 13.01 -6.71
C THR A 225 -11.00 13.04 -6.11
N SER A 226 -11.98 12.81 -6.99
CA SER A 226 -13.40 12.69 -6.65
C SER A 226 -13.65 11.57 -5.64
N LYS A 227 -14.42 11.88 -4.59
CA LYS A 227 -14.87 10.87 -3.62
C LYS A 227 -15.72 9.76 -4.24
N ASN A 228 -16.42 10.04 -5.33
CA ASN A 228 -17.28 9.04 -5.97
C ASN A 228 -16.41 7.96 -6.61
N ASP A 229 -15.38 8.38 -7.32
CA ASP A 229 -14.43 7.54 -8.05
C ASP A 229 -13.62 6.69 -7.05
N TYR A 230 -13.14 7.30 -5.97
CA TYR A 230 -12.49 6.57 -4.88
C TYR A 230 -13.43 5.56 -4.20
N ASN A 231 -14.66 5.96 -3.89
CA ASN A 231 -15.63 5.08 -3.24
C ASN A 231 -16.08 3.93 -4.16
N GLU A 232 -16.05 4.11 -5.48
CA GLU A 232 -16.26 3.03 -6.43
C GLU A 232 -15.16 1.96 -6.30
N SER A 233 -13.89 2.35 -6.27
CA SER A 233 -12.77 1.43 -6.02
C SER A 233 -12.88 0.74 -4.65
N VAL A 234 -13.23 1.48 -3.60
CA VAL A 234 -13.49 0.91 -2.25
C VAL A 234 -14.59 -0.14 -2.29
N ASN A 235 -15.72 0.17 -2.95
CA ASN A 235 -16.86 -0.73 -3.02
C ASN A 235 -16.55 -1.99 -3.84
N MET A 236 -15.78 -1.87 -4.92
CA MET A 236 -15.30 -3.00 -5.71
C MET A 236 -14.41 -3.92 -4.88
N PHE A 237 -13.42 -3.37 -4.15
CA PHE A 237 -12.59 -4.16 -3.24
C PHE A 237 -13.43 -4.85 -2.15
N ASN A 238 -14.28 -4.10 -1.45
CA ASN A 238 -15.10 -4.61 -0.34
C ASN A 238 -16.07 -5.72 -0.75
N LYS A 239 -16.48 -5.78 -2.03
CA LYS A 239 -17.35 -6.84 -2.57
C LYS A 239 -16.72 -8.23 -2.45
N PHE A 240 -15.40 -8.32 -2.59
CA PHE A 240 -14.66 -9.58 -2.59
C PHE A 240 -13.89 -9.81 -1.29
N ALA A 241 -13.46 -8.73 -0.63
CA ALA A 241 -12.66 -8.81 0.57
C ALA A 241 -13.45 -9.31 1.80
N PRO A 242 -12.80 -10.05 2.72
CA PRO A 242 -13.40 -10.38 4.01
C PRO A 242 -13.62 -9.13 4.87
N GLU A 243 -14.64 -9.16 5.73
CA GLU A 243 -15.13 -8.00 6.49
C GLU A 243 -14.04 -7.26 7.28
N PHE A 244 -13.04 -7.97 7.81
CA PHE A 244 -11.97 -7.32 8.59
C PHE A 244 -11.04 -6.44 7.74
N LEU A 245 -11.00 -6.62 6.41
CA LEU A 245 -10.20 -5.79 5.50
C LEU A 245 -10.97 -4.61 4.92
N HIS A 246 -12.28 -4.51 5.16
CA HIS A 246 -13.13 -3.52 4.50
C HIS A 246 -12.66 -2.09 4.72
N TYR A 247 -12.63 -1.32 3.64
CA TYR A 247 -12.41 0.12 3.67
C TYR A 247 -13.73 0.85 3.91
N LYS A 248 -13.65 2.03 4.51
CA LYS A 248 -14.80 2.93 4.68
C LYS A 248 -14.86 3.88 3.51
N GLU A 249 -16.05 4.15 3.02
CA GLU A 249 -16.29 5.24 2.09
C GLU A 249 -15.90 6.59 2.72
N VAL A 250 -15.44 7.51 1.87
CA VAL A 250 -15.06 8.87 2.22
C VAL A 250 -16.10 9.88 1.76
N ASP A 251 -16.21 10.99 2.47
CA ASP A 251 -17.16 12.08 2.17
C ASP A 251 -16.50 13.34 1.57
N LYS A 252 -15.17 13.31 1.42
CA LYS A 252 -14.29 14.38 0.96
C LYS A 252 -13.39 13.91 -0.19
N LEU A 253 -12.75 14.86 -0.89
CA LEU A 253 -11.72 14.56 -1.88
C LEU A 253 -10.56 13.79 -1.21
N VAL A 254 -9.91 12.96 -2.00
CA VAL A 254 -8.69 12.21 -1.62
C VAL A 254 -7.54 12.62 -2.55
N SER A 255 -6.32 12.38 -2.11
CA SER A 255 -5.15 12.64 -2.96
C SER A 255 -5.05 11.56 -4.05
N SER A 256 -4.51 11.92 -5.20
CA SER A 256 -4.14 11.00 -6.28
C SER A 256 -3.25 9.83 -5.80
N THR A 257 -2.34 10.06 -4.85
CA THR A 257 -1.51 9.04 -4.20
C THR A 257 -2.37 8.03 -3.44
N GLU A 258 -3.35 8.48 -2.65
CA GLU A 258 -4.27 7.56 -1.96
C GLU A 258 -5.15 6.78 -2.93
N ASP A 259 -5.63 7.44 -3.98
CA ASP A 259 -6.47 6.83 -4.99
C ASP A 259 -5.71 5.77 -5.78
N SER A 260 -4.49 6.08 -6.23
CA SER A 260 -3.60 5.14 -6.91
C SER A 260 -3.33 3.89 -6.07
N ASN A 261 -3.00 4.06 -4.79
CA ASN A 261 -2.80 2.93 -3.88
C ASN A 261 -4.06 2.05 -3.74
N MET A 262 -5.24 2.67 -3.67
CA MET A 262 -6.51 1.94 -3.62
C MET A 262 -6.83 1.26 -4.95
N MET A 263 -6.55 1.89 -6.09
CA MET A 263 -6.72 1.29 -7.41
C MET A 263 -5.84 0.07 -7.60
N SER A 264 -4.56 0.12 -7.21
CA SER A 264 -3.65 -1.02 -7.26
C SER A 264 -4.17 -2.21 -6.45
N ILE A 265 -4.56 -1.97 -5.19
CA ILE A 265 -5.16 -3.00 -4.34
C ILE A 265 -6.46 -3.55 -4.93
N ARG A 266 -7.34 -2.68 -5.45
CA ARG A 266 -8.59 -3.08 -6.07
C ARG A 266 -8.34 -3.93 -7.31
N ASN A 267 -7.41 -3.52 -8.17
CA ASN A 267 -7.11 -4.21 -9.41
C ASN A 267 -6.55 -5.60 -9.14
N ALA A 268 -5.63 -5.75 -8.18
CA ALA A 268 -5.12 -7.07 -7.80
C ALA A 268 -6.24 -8.05 -7.40
N VAL A 269 -7.21 -7.59 -6.59
CA VAL A 269 -8.35 -8.42 -6.17
C VAL A 269 -9.29 -8.73 -7.33
N VAL A 270 -9.59 -7.75 -8.18
CA VAL A 270 -10.48 -7.94 -9.34
C VAL A 270 -9.85 -8.89 -10.36
N SER A 271 -8.58 -8.70 -10.71
CA SER A 271 -7.85 -9.57 -11.64
C SER A 271 -7.79 -11.01 -11.13
N ALA A 272 -7.42 -11.21 -9.85
CA ALA A 272 -7.41 -12.54 -9.24
C ALA A 272 -8.79 -13.23 -9.27
N ASN A 273 -9.88 -12.47 -9.14
CA ASN A 273 -11.23 -13.01 -9.24
C ASN A 273 -11.61 -13.40 -10.68
N THR A 274 -11.19 -12.62 -11.67
CA THR A 274 -11.43 -12.93 -13.09
C THR A 274 -10.67 -14.19 -13.50
N ASP A 275 -9.40 -14.29 -13.11
CA ASP A 275 -8.55 -15.46 -13.41
C ASP A 275 -9.07 -16.74 -12.75
N ALA A 276 -9.60 -16.66 -11.52
CA ALA A 276 -10.23 -17.78 -10.84
C ALA A 276 -11.48 -18.33 -11.57
N GLY A 277 -12.07 -17.56 -12.49
CA GLY A 277 -13.22 -17.95 -13.30
C GLY A 277 -12.89 -18.75 -14.56
N VAL A 278 -11.63 -18.74 -15.03
CA VAL A 278 -11.22 -19.32 -16.32
C VAL A 278 -10.92 -20.83 -16.23
N ASP A 279 -10.76 -21.38 -15.03
CA ASP A 279 -10.37 -22.78 -14.80
C ASP A 279 -11.53 -23.83 -14.88
N SER A 280 -12.69 -23.48 -15.47
CA SER A 280 -13.85 -24.40 -15.57
C SER A 280 -14.28 -24.83 -16.98
N TYR A 281 -13.42 -24.63 -17.98
CA TYR A 281 -13.56 -25.34 -19.25
C TYR A 281 -12.48 -26.42 -19.35
N GLU A 282 -12.77 -27.59 -18.76
CA GLU A 282 -12.24 -28.85 -19.27
C GLU A 282 -12.71 -28.97 -20.73
N ASP A 283 -11.94 -28.41 -21.65
CA ASP A 283 -12.22 -28.57 -23.08
C ASP A 283 -11.92 -30.02 -23.44
N ALA A 284 -12.98 -30.71 -23.81
CA ALA A 284 -12.94 -32.10 -24.21
C ALA A 284 -12.07 -32.20 -25.46
N GLU A 285 -10.99 -32.98 -25.37
CA GLU A 285 -10.21 -33.41 -26.54
C GLU A 285 -11.15 -34.12 -27.53
N GLU A 286 -11.66 -33.38 -28.52
CA GLU A 286 -12.25 -33.94 -29.72
C GLU A 286 -11.14 -34.07 -30.76
N GLU A 287 -10.56 -35.27 -30.83
CA GLU A 287 -9.62 -35.65 -31.87
C GLU A 287 -10.26 -35.44 -33.25
N VAL A 288 -9.77 -34.43 -33.97
CA VAL A 288 -9.98 -34.30 -35.42
C VAL A 288 -8.67 -34.61 -36.10
N GLU A 289 -8.55 -35.85 -36.59
CA GLU A 289 -7.54 -36.22 -37.59
C GLU A 289 -7.77 -35.41 -38.87
N GLU A 290 -6.78 -34.60 -39.28
CA GLU A 290 -6.59 -34.28 -40.69
C GLU A 290 -5.11 -34.40 -41.11
N ASP A 291 -4.95 -35.12 -42.21
CA ASP A 291 -3.72 -35.53 -42.89
C ASP A 291 -2.80 -34.36 -43.27
N ILE A 292 -1.51 -34.49 -42.91
CA ILE A 292 -0.42 -33.62 -43.39
C ILE A 292 0.20 -34.26 -44.63
N ASP A 293 0.10 -33.58 -45.79
CA ASP A 293 0.87 -33.89 -47.00
C ASP A 293 1.85 -32.73 -47.32
N SER A 294 3.10 -32.91 -46.91
CA SER A 294 4.35 -32.71 -47.67
C SER A 294 4.67 -31.36 -48.39
N VAL A 295 5.74 -30.71 -47.88
CA VAL A 295 7.01 -30.29 -48.57
C VAL A 295 7.31 -28.80 -48.84
N GLU A 296 8.36 -28.36 -48.11
CA GLU A 296 9.55 -27.51 -48.37
C GLU A 296 9.54 -26.07 -48.92
N GLU A 297 10.29 -25.28 -48.13
CA GLU A 297 11.31 -24.24 -48.41
C GLU A 297 10.92 -22.83 -48.89
N GLY A 298 11.29 -21.84 -48.06
CA GLY A 298 11.46 -20.44 -48.47
C GLY A 298 11.68 -19.44 -47.33
N THR A 299 12.88 -19.45 -46.73
CA THR A 299 13.69 -18.29 -46.23
C THR A 299 13.09 -17.13 -45.41
N GLU A 300 13.80 -16.90 -44.29
CA GLU A 300 14.28 -15.63 -43.70
C GLU A 300 13.53 -15.00 -42.51
N GLU A 301 14.37 -14.59 -41.54
CA GLU A 301 14.14 -14.14 -40.17
C GLU A 301 13.27 -12.89 -40.06
N GLU A 302 12.37 -12.84 -39.08
CA GLU A 302 12.10 -11.65 -38.26
C GLU A 302 11.62 -12.15 -36.88
N THR A 303 11.93 -11.37 -35.86
CA THR A 303 11.84 -11.63 -34.42
C THR A 303 10.43 -12.00 -33.95
N SER A 304 10.29 -13.09 -33.19
CA SER A 304 9.07 -13.37 -32.44
C SER A 304 9.03 -12.48 -31.20
N ASP A 305 8.27 -11.39 -31.27
CA ASP A 305 7.59 -10.87 -30.10
C ASP A 305 6.54 -11.93 -29.73
N GLU A 306 6.76 -12.61 -28.61
CA GLU A 306 5.74 -13.44 -27.98
C GLU A 306 4.68 -12.48 -27.45
N GLU A 307 3.63 -12.26 -28.25
CA GLU A 307 2.37 -11.68 -27.79
C GLU A 307 1.86 -12.56 -26.63
N TYR A 308 1.86 -11.98 -25.44
CA TYR A 308 1.09 -12.49 -24.33
C TYR A 308 -0.38 -12.32 -24.73
N ASP A 309 -1.04 -13.42 -25.08
CA ASP A 309 -2.49 -13.48 -25.28
C ASP A 309 -3.15 -13.24 -23.91
N THR A 310 -3.22 -11.98 -23.51
CA THR A 310 -4.05 -11.50 -22.41
C THR A 310 -5.46 -11.39 -22.98
N GLY A 311 -6.34 -12.34 -22.65
CA GLY A 311 -7.73 -12.38 -23.12
C GLY A 311 -8.43 -11.04 -22.93
N GLY A 312 -8.47 -10.27 -24.02
CA GLY A 312 -8.99 -8.91 -24.09
C GLY A 312 -9.61 -8.66 -25.46
N TRP A 313 -10.31 -7.54 -25.60
CA TRP A 313 -10.92 -7.13 -26.86
C TRP A 313 -9.95 -6.28 -27.65
N SER A 314 -9.94 -6.49 -28.96
CA SER A 314 -9.09 -5.68 -29.83
C SER A 314 -9.42 -4.21 -29.71
N ALA A 315 -8.40 -3.35 -29.81
CA ALA A 315 -8.58 -1.89 -29.88
C ALA A 315 -9.64 -1.51 -30.93
N GLU A 316 -9.67 -2.23 -32.06
CA GLU A 316 -10.67 -2.06 -33.13
C GLU A 316 -12.10 -2.28 -32.63
N SER A 317 -12.37 -3.39 -31.92
CA SER A 317 -13.71 -3.71 -31.41
C SER A 317 -14.16 -2.70 -30.35
N TYR A 318 -13.26 -2.28 -29.46
CA TYR A 318 -13.56 -1.29 -28.44
C TYR A 318 -13.82 0.10 -29.05
N ASN A 319 -13.05 0.50 -30.05
CA ASN A 319 -13.23 1.79 -30.73
C ASN A 319 -14.54 1.88 -31.52
N GLU A 320 -15.06 0.76 -32.03
CA GLU A 320 -16.41 0.71 -32.61
C GLU A 320 -17.48 1.08 -31.58
N LEU A 321 -17.36 0.57 -30.35
CA LEU A 321 -18.23 0.90 -29.21
C LEU A 321 -18.05 2.35 -28.74
N VAL A 322 -16.83 2.88 -28.77
CA VAL A 322 -16.56 4.30 -28.49
C VAL A 322 -17.26 5.19 -29.51
N ASP A 323 -17.21 4.83 -30.81
CA ASP A 323 -17.90 5.56 -31.86
C ASP A 323 -19.42 5.53 -31.67
N GLU A 324 -19.97 4.38 -31.28
CA GLU A 324 -21.39 4.23 -30.99
C GLU A 324 -21.81 5.09 -29.78
N TYR A 325 -21.10 4.97 -28.66
CA TYR A 325 -21.30 5.81 -27.47
C TYR A 325 -21.25 7.30 -27.82
N ASN A 326 -20.22 7.72 -28.55
CA ASN A 326 -20.04 9.09 -29.01
C ASN A 326 -21.16 9.53 -29.95
N SER A 327 -21.79 8.64 -30.71
CA SER A 327 -22.92 8.98 -31.57
C SER A 327 -24.22 9.19 -30.79
N LEU A 328 -24.37 8.52 -29.65
CA LEU A 328 -25.58 8.52 -28.82
C LEU A 328 -25.61 9.65 -27.77
N THR A 329 -24.46 10.22 -27.41
CA THR A 329 -24.36 11.28 -26.41
C THR A 329 -24.07 12.67 -27.02
N ASP A 330 -24.79 13.70 -26.57
CA ASP A 330 -24.45 15.11 -26.84
C ASP A 330 -23.41 15.67 -25.83
N GLY A 331 -22.99 14.86 -24.86
CA GLY A 331 -22.07 15.20 -23.77
C GLY A 331 -20.58 14.98 -24.10
N GLU A 332 -19.80 14.66 -23.06
CA GLU A 332 -18.37 14.37 -23.16
C GLU A 332 -18.12 13.18 -24.09
N LYS A 333 -17.12 13.33 -24.96
CA LYS A 333 -16.72 12.33 -25.95
C LYS A 333 -15.55 11.51 -25.43
N MET A 334 -15.56 10.22 -25.70
CA MET A 334 -14.44 9.32 -25.44
C MET A 334 -13.50 9.32 -26.64
N ASP A 335 -12.19 9.28 -26.38
CA ASP A 335 -11.17 9.13 -27.42
C ASP A 335 -10.97 7.65 -27.76
N HIS A 336 -10.47 7.38 -28.98
CA HIS A 336 -10.06 6.04 -29.39
C HIS A 336 -8.77 5.61 -28.68
N VAL A 337 -8.61 4.31 -28.51
CA VAL A 337 -7.41 3.66 -27.98
C VAL A 337 -6.61 2.99 -29.10
N ASP A 338 -5.29 2.92 -28.97
CA ASP A 338 -4.41 2.31 -29.97
C ASP A 338 -4.01 0.86 -29.60
N ASP A 339 -4.28 0.43 -28.36
CA ASP A 339 -3.92 -0.88 -27.80
C ASP A 339 -5.17 -1.66 -27.36
N ASP A 340 -5.04 -2.98 -27.24
CA ASP A 340 -6.13 -3.88 -26.82
C ASP A 340 -6.58 -3.57 -25.40
N VAL A 341 -7.87 -3.79 -25.14
CA VAL A 341 -8.53 -3.46 -23.87
C VAL A 341 -8.97 -4.72 -23.14
N LEU A 342 -9.13 -4.62 -21.83
CA LEU A 342 -9.61 -5.75 -21.04
C LEU A 342 -11.11 -5.99 -21.28
N ASP A 343 -11.55 -7.24 -21.11
CA ASP A 343 -12.97 -7.65 -21.21
C ASP A 343 -13.92 -6.75 -20.42
N ILE A 344 -13.52 -6.36 -19.21
CA ILE A 344 -14.34 -5.52 -18.35
C ILE A 344 -14.46 -4.08 -18.85
N GLU A 345 -13.43 -3.53 -19.50
CA GLU A 345 -13.48 -2.18 -20.07
C GLU A 345 -14.46 -2.16 -21.24
N TYR A 346 -14.42 -3.22 -22.06
CA TYR A 346 -15.36 -3.44 -23.15
C TYR A 346 -16.80 -3.62 -22.66
N GLU A 347 -17.04 -4.53 -21.71
CA GLU A 347 -18.38 -4.78 -21.15
C GLU A 347 -18.99 -3.53 -20.47
N GLN A 348 -18.17 -2.72 -19.80
CA GLN A 348 -18.63 -1.47 -19.19
C GLN A 348 -19.06 -0.43 -20.22
N LEU A 349 -18.33 -0.30 -21.33
CA LEU A 349 -18.71 0.60 -22.41
C LEU A 349 -19.98 0.08 -23.12
N GLU A 350 -20.07 -1.22 -23.33
CA GLU A 350 -21.24 -1.88 -23.91
C GLU A 350 -22.50 -1.66 -23.06
N GLU A 351 -22.43 -1.82 -21.74
CA GLU A 351 -23.57 -1.56 -20.85
C GLU A 351 -23.99 -0.08 -20.87
N ARG A 352 -23.02 0.85 -20.96
CA ARG A 352 -23.31 2.28 -21.09
C ARG A 352 -24.01 2.60 -22.40
N VAL A 353 -23.55 2.04 -23.51
CA VAL A 353 -24.19 2.17 -24.83
C VAL A 353 -25.61 1.60 -24.80
N ALA A 354 -25.79 0.37 -24.32
CA ALA A 354 -27.10 -0.28 -24.25
C ALA A 354 -28.11 0.52 -23.40
N LYS A 355 -27.64 1.18 -22.34
CA LYS A 355 -28.49 2.06 -21.53
C LYS A 355 -28.90 3.33 -22.28
N LEU A 356 -27.99 3.95 -23.03
CA LEU A 356 -28.29 5.13 -23.84
C LEU A 356 -29.25 4.82 -25.00
N GLU A 357 -29.17 3.63 -25.59
CA GLU A 357 -30.12 3.17 -26.61
C GLU A 357 -31.53 2.93 -26.06
N ALA A 358 -31.66 2.66 -24.75
CA ALA A 358 -32.92 2.39 -24.08
C ALA A 358 -33.68 3.65 -23.61
N GLU A 359 -33.05 4.82 -23.68
CA GLU A 359 -33.61 6.14 -23.34
C GLU A 359 -34.22 6.85 -24.56
#